data_AF-A0A357ZIV1-F1
#
_entry.id   AF-A0A357ZIV1-F1
#
_cell.length_a   1.000
_cell.length_b   1.000
_cell.length_c   1.000
_cell.angle_alpha   90.00
_cell.angle_beta   90.00
_cell.angle_gamma   90.00
#
_symmetry.space_group_name_H-M   'P 1'
#
loop_
_entity.id
_entity.type
_entity.pdbx_description
1 polymer ?
#
loop_
_entity_poly.entity_id
_entity_poly.type
_entity_poly.pdbx_seq_one_letter_code
_entity_poly.pdbx_strand_id
1 'polypeptide(L)'
;MSIADDTGQDKFLFDEPARAALRQEILAAITGDVPFIVLTGPSGAGKTTLISRLTARLPGNIKDIFISQATGDDRRFEDVLLRVCQRIAPEISWDSHPNAQEVQRIQEQIRNYLIEKNIRILLIIDQAEQAFLAMLERVRKMLDTVNDGAVRMQLLLVGKEILLTNIEPLCLVQFEDIDERYFTLPLLTEDSPAQSGQPAARKILTAFSAAKLGRRLKNALPAPPRLPTFPRKHPAKQEPL
;
A
#
# COMPACT_ATOMS: atom_id res chain seq x y z
N MET A 1 8.06 34.90 -12.04
CA MET A 1 9.40 34.58 -12.59
C MET A 1 10.12 33.86 -11.45
N SER A 2 10.24 32.54 -11.38
CA SER A 2 10.51 31.54 -12.41
C SER A 2 9.55 30.35 -12.26
N ILE A 3 8.89 29.98 -13.37
CA ILE A 3 8.18 28.71 -13.52
C ILE A 3 9.26 27.71 -13.91
N ALA A 4 9.41 26.64 -13.13
CA ALA A 4 10.35 25.57 -13.43
C ALA A 4 9.91 24.83 -14.70
N ASP A 5 10.82 24.73 -15.67
CA ASP A 5 10.76 23.78 -16.77
C ASP A 5 10.85 22.36 -16.19
N ASP A 6 9.70 21.69 -16.12
CA ASP A 6 9.59 20.26 -15.84
C ASP A 6 8.65 19.63 -16.86
N THR A 7 9.10 19.46 -18.09
CA THR A 7 8.26 18.89 -19.16
C THR A 7 9.10 18.16 -20.20
N GLY A 8 9.46 16.91 -19.91
CA GLY A 8 10.01 16.01 -20.94
C GLY A 8 10.48 14.67 -20.40
N GLN A 9 11.33 14.67 -19.37
CA GLN A 9 12.08 13.49 -18.91
C GLN A 9 11.19 12.45 -18.19
N ASP A 10 10.24 12.90 -17.36
CA ASP A 10 9.31 12.05 -16.61
C ASP A 10 8.34 11.23 -17.49
N LYS A 11 8.13 11.63 -18.74
CA LYS A 11 7.34 10.82 -19.68
C LYS A 11 8.11 9.59 -20.14
N PHE A 12 9.36 9.78 -20.57
CA PHE A 12 10.19 8.72 -21.16
C PHE A 12 10.62 7.66 -20.14
N LEU A 13 10.88 8.06 -18.89
CA LEU A 13 11.39 7.15 -17.86
C LEU A 13 10.32 6.16 -17.32
N PHE A 14 9.04 6.53 -17.42
CA PHE A 14 7.92 5.65 -17.02
C PHE A 14 7.37 4.77 -18.15
N ASP A 15 7.86 4.97 -19.37
CA ASP A 15 7.52 4.16 -20.54
C ASP A 15 8.52 3.01 -20.75
N GLU A 16 9.45 2.81 -19.82
CA GLU A 16 10.27 1.60 -19.75
C GLU A 16 9.37 0.35 -19.77
N PRO A 17 9.65 -0.65 -20.64
CA PRO A 17 8.79 -1.81 -20.82
C PRO A 17 8.45 -2.55 -19.53
N ALA A 18 9.40 -2.63 -18.59
CA ALA A 18 9.23 -3.29 -17.30
C ALA A 18 8.17 -2.58 -16.42
N ARG A 19 8.19 -1.25 -16.38
CA ARG A 19 7.23 -0.45 -15.61
C ARG A 19 5.85 -0.44 -16.26
N ALA A 20 5.81 -0.42 -17.58
CA ALA A 20 4.56 -0.56 -18.33
C ALA A 20 3.91 -1.93 -18.07
N ALA A 21 4.69 -3.01 -18.06
CA ALA A 21 4.22 -4.35 -17.72
C ALA A 21 3.72 -4.42 -16.28
N LEU A 22 4.47 -3.90 -15.30
CA LEU A 22 4.05 -3.89 -13.90
C LEU A 22 2.73 -3.12 -13.70
N ARG A 23 2.59 -1.96 -14.36
CA ARG A 23 1.34 -1.18 -14.34
C ARG A 23 0.17 -1.98 -14.93
N GLN A 24 0.40 -2.76 -15.98
CA GLN A 24 -0.63 -3.66 -16.54
C GLN A 24 -0.99 -4.79 -15.57
N GLU A 25 -0.01 -5.38 -14.87
CA GLU A 25 -0.26 -6.42 -13.87
C GLU A 25 -1.07 -5.90 -12.68
N ILE A 26 -0.75 -4.69 -12.18
CA ILE A 26 -1.51 -4.06 -11.09
C ILE A 26 -2.92 -3.70 -11.58
N LEU A 27 -3.06 -3.16 -12.79
CA LEU A 27 -4.36 -2.88 -13.38
C LEU A 27 -5.18 -4.16 -13.52
N ALA A 28 -4.58 -5.25 -13.99
CA ALA A 28 -5.23 -6.55 -14.10
C ALA A 28 -5.67 -7.10 -12.74
N ALA A 29 -4.86 -6.94 -11.68
CA ALA A 29 -5.25 -7.30 -10.32
C ALA A 29 -6.45 -6.48 -9.83
N ILE A 30 -6.48 -5.18 -10.11
CA ILE A 30 -7.60 -4.31 -9.73
C ILE A 30 -8.87 -4.70 -10.51
N THR A 31 -8.78 -4.81 -11.84
CA THR A 31 -9.94 -5.15 -12.67
C THR A 31 -10.42 -6.57 -12.49
N GLY A 32 -9.52 -7.48 -12.08
CA GLY A 32 -9.80 -8.87 -11.71
C GLY A 32 -10.18 -9.05 -10.25
N ASP A 33 -10.64 -7.98 -9.59
CA ASP A 33 -11.27 -8.02 -8.28
C ASP A 33 -10.38 -8.53 -7.14
N VAL A 34 -9.05 -8.33 -7.21
CA VAL A 34 -8.17 -8.63 -6.07
C VAL A 34 -8.47 -7.61 -4.95
N PRO A 35 -8.97 -8.05 -3.78
CA PRO A 35 -9.41 -7.14 -2.72
C PRO A 35 -8.26 -6.45 -1.97
N PHE A 36 -7.08 -7.08 -1.86
CA PHE A 36 -5.94 -6.46 -1.17
C PHE A 36 -4.67 -6.50 -2.01
N ILE A 37 -4.07 -5.34 -2.24
CA ILE A 37 -2.91 -5.16 -3.09
C ILE A 37 -1.87 -4.32 -2.35
N VAL A 38 -0.61 -4.71 -2.43
CA VAL A 38 0.51 -3.96 -1.86
C VAL A 38 1.52 -3.66 -2.95
N LEU A 39 1.88 -2.39 -3.10
CA LEU A 39 2.94 -1.92 -3.99
C LEU A 39 4.07 -1.30 -3.15
N THR A 40 5.23 -1.96 -3.15
CA THR A 40 6.43 -1.42 -2.51
C THR A 40 7.45 -0.93 -3.51
N GLY A 41 8.37 -0.10 -3.03
CA GLY A 41 9.55 0.29 -3.78
C GLY A 41 10.28 1.43 -3.10
N PRO A 42 11.51 1.71 -3.51
CA PRO A 42 12.36 2.69 -2.86
C PRO A 42 11.83 4.12 -3.04
N SER A 43 12.36 5.06 -2.24
CA SER A 43 12.04 6.49 -2.40
C SER A 43 12.45 6.97 -3.80
N GLY A 44 11.65 7.83 -4.42
CA GLY A 44 11.92 8.30 -5.78
C GLY A 44 11.68 7.27 -6.89
N ALA A 45 11.22 6.04 -6.59
CA ALA A 45 10.90 5.05 -7.63
C ALA A 45 9.73 5.46 -8.54
N GLY A 46 8.97 6.50 -8.18
CA GLY A 46 7.83 6.96 -8.98
C GLY A 46 6.51 6.26 -8.67
N LYS A 47 6.35 5.67 -7.48
CA LYS A 47 5.14 4.94 -7.07
C LYS A 47 3.86 5.78 -7.21
N THR A 48 3.87 7.01 -6.69
CA THR A 48 2.73 7.94 -6.76
C THR A 48 2.38 8.28 -8.22
N THR A 49 3.38 8.51 -9.08
CA THR A 49 3.17 8.74 -10.52
C THR A 49 2.61 7.50 -11.22
N LEU A 50 3.08 6.31 -10.87
CA LEU A 50 2.54 5.05 -11.40
C LEU A 50 1.05 4.90 -11.04
N ILE A 51 0.69 5.16 -9.78
CA ILE A 51 -0.70 5.13 -9.31
C ILE A 51 -1.54 6.14 -10.10
N SER A 52 -1.09 7.40 -10.20
CA SER A 52 -1.83 8.45 -10.92
C SER A 52 -2.10 8.07 -12.37
N ARG A 53 -1.12 7.47 -13.07
CA ARG A 53 -1.32 6.94 -14.44
C ARG A 53 -2.23 5.71 -14.47
N LEU A 54 -2.26 4.91 -13.41
CA LEU A 54 -3.12 3.74 -13.28
C LEU A 54 -4.57 4.16 -13.07
N THR A 55 -4.84 5.08 -12.15
CA THR A 55 -6.21 5.53 -11.82
C THR A 55 -6.89 6.20 -13.01
N ALA A 56 -6.12 6.91 -13.84
CA ALA A 56 -6.59 7.48 -15.11
C ALA A 56 -7.11 6.43 -16.14
N ARG A 57 -6.80 5.14 -15.94
CA ARG A 57 -7.21 4.04 -16.84
C ARG A 57 -8.21 3.08 -16.19
N LEU A 58 -8.68 3.38 -14.98
CA LEU A 58 -9.68 2.56 -14.31
C LEU A 58 -11.02 2.62 -15.06
N PRO A 59 -11.76 1.51 -15.09
CA PRO A 59 -13.11 1.50 -15.65
C PRO A 59 -14.04 2.41 -14.82
N GLY A 60 -15.02 3.04 -15.45
CA GLY A 60 -15.86 4.07 -14.82
C GLY A 60 -16.71 3.62 -13.62
N ASN A 61 -16.87 2.30 -13.44
CA ASN A 61 -17.53 1.68 -12.29
C ASN A 61 -16.61 1.53 -11.06
N ILE A 62 -15.30 1.74 -11.19
CA ILE A 62 -14.37 1.78 -10.05
C ILE A 62 -14.11 3.24 -9.70
N LYS A 63 -14.42 3.62 -8.47
CA LYS A 63 -14.15 4.94 -7.92
C LYS A 63 -12.89 4.85 -7.05
N ASP A 64 -11.83 5.52 -7.47
CA ASP A 64 -10.62 5.64 -6.69
C ASP A 64 -10.74 6.71 -5.60
N ILE A 65 -10.13 6.41 -4.45
CA ILE A 65 -9.94 7.33 -3.32
C ILE A 65 -8.47 7.30 -2.97
N PHE A 66 -7.81 8.43 -3.12
CA PHE A 66 -6.39 8.57 -2.81
C PHE A 66 -6.19 9.27 -1.47
N ILE A 67 -5.46 8.61 -0.56
CA ILE A 67 -5.09 9.12 0.75
C ILE A 67 -3.56 9.04 0.85
N SER A 68 -2.91 10.14 1.23
CA SER A 68 -1.47 10.18 1.43
C SER A 68 -1.16 10.38 2.91
N GLN A 69 -0.40 9.45 3.50
CA GLN A 69 0.02 9.58 4.89
C GLN A 69 1.17 10.58 5.09
N ALA A 70 1.64 11.23 4.02
CA ALA A 70 2.74 12.19 4.05
C ALA A 70 2.44 13.46 4.86
N THR A 71 1.24 14.03 4.65
CA THR A 71 0.86 15.35 5.18
C THR A 71 0.29 15.27 6.59
N GLY A 72 -0.18 14.08 6.99
CA GLY A 72 -0.63 13.80 8.35
C GLY A 72 -2.07 14.19 8.65
N ASP A 73 -2.85 14.64 7.65
CA ASP A 73 -4.25 15.04 7.82
C ASP A 73 -5.19 13.84 8.03
N ASP A 74 -4.89 12.70 7.41
CA ASP A 74 -5.71 11.48 7.47
C ASP A 74 -5.03 10.39 8.31
N ARG A 75 -4.69 10.71 9.56
CA ARG A 75 -3.98 9.77 10.45
C ARG A 75 -4.91 8.79 11.15
N ARG A 76 -6.21 9.07 11.22
CA ARG A 76 -7.21 8.26 11.91
C ARG A 76 -8.05 7.47 10.91
N PHE A 77 -8.67 6.41 11.41
CA PHE A 77 -9.60 5.63 10.61
C PHE A 77 -10.85 6.44 10.23
N GLU A 78 -11.31 7.31 11.12
CA GLU A 78 -12.46 8.18 10.90
C GLU A 78 -12.24 9.12 9.71
N ASP A 79 -11.02 9.62 9.53
CA ASP A 79 -10.66 10.48 8.38
C ASP A 79 -10.77 9.70 7.06
N VAL A 80 -10.29 8.45 7.04
CA VAL A 80 -10.42 7.53 5.90
C VAL A 80 -11.87 7.24 5.60
N LEU A 81 -12.67 6.92 6.63
CA LEU A 81 -14.10 6.64 6.49
C LEU A 81 -14.84 7.85 5.90
N LEU A 82 -14.54 9.06 6.40
CA LEU A 82 -15.15 10.29 5.90
C LEU A 82 -14.80 10.55 4.44
N ARG A 83 -13.56 10.31 4.01
CA ARG A 83 -13.17 10.43 2.59
C ARG A 83 -13.90 9.44 1.69
N VAL A 84 -14.10 8.21 2.17
CA VAL A 84 -14.91 7.21 1.46
C VAL A 84 -16.33 7.72 1.28
N CYS A 85 -16.96 8.17 2.35
CA CYS A 85 -18.30 8.73 2.33
C CYS A 85 -18.43 9.93 1.38
N GLN A 86 -17.54 10.91 1.47
CA GLN A 86 -17.54 12.09 0.60
C GLN A 86 -17.34 11.73 -0.88
N ARG A 87 -16.58 10.67 -1.18
CA ARG A 87 -16.34 10.25 -2.56
C ARG A 87 -17.57 9.62 -3.22
N ILE A 88 -18.35 8.86 -2.46
CA ILE A 88 -19.48 8.09 -2.98
C ILE A 88 -20.81 8.83 -2.83
N ALA A 89 -20.98 9.63 -1.78
CA ALA A 89 -22.20 10.37 -1.49
C ALA A 89 -21.84 11.79 -0.99
N PRO A 90 -21.25 12.65 -1.86
CA PRO A 90 -20.83 14.01 -1.51
C PRO A 90 -21.98 14.91 -1.03
N GLU A 91 -23.22 14.59 -1.40
CA GLU A 91 -24.43 15.29 -0.99
C GLU A 91 -24.86 15.03 0.45
N ILE A 92 -24.32 13.99 1.10
CA ILE A 92 -24.67 13.60 2.47
C ILE A 92 -23.68 14.25 3.43
N SER A 93 -24.20 14.90 4.48
CA SER A 93 -23.39 15.37 5.60
C SER A 93 -23.09 14.22 6.56
N TRP A 94 -21.81 13.99 6.84
CA TRP A 94 -21.34 12.95 7.74
C TRP A 94 -20.74 13.59 8.99
N ASP A 95 -20.97 12.98 10.15
CA ASP A 95 -20.28 13.39 11.38
C ASP A 95 -18.79 13.07 11.26
N SER A 96 -17.94 14.02 11.64
CA SER A 96 -16.48 13.85 11.68
C SER A 96 -16.01 13.00 12.87
N HIS A 97 -16.85 12.76 13.88
CA HIS A 97 -16.49 12.01 15.09
C HIS A 97 -17.51 10.91 15.44
N PRO A 98 -17.78 9.97 14.51
CA PRO A 98 -18.75 8.92 14.75
C PRO A 98 -18.29 7.99 15.88
N ASN A 99 -19.22 7.61 16.75
CA ASN A 99 -19.01 6.54 17.71
C ASN A 99 -18.97 5.16 17.02
N ALA A 100 -18.67 4.10 17.77
CA ALA A 100 -18.51 2.76 17.20
C ALA A 100 -19.76 2.22 16.49
N GLN A 101 -20.97 2.51 16.99
CA GLN A 101 -22.22 2.08 16.36
C GLN A 101 -22.47 2.85 15.06
N GLU A 102 -22.17 4.15 15.05
CA GLU A 102 -22.27 4.99 13.87
C GLU A 102 -21.29 4.54 12.79
N VAL A 103 -20.05 4.20 13.14
CA VAL A 103 -19.06 3.64 12.21
C VAL A 103 -19.60 2.39 11.51
N GLN A 104 -20.18 1.43 12.26
CA GLN A 104 -20.76 0.22 11.67
C GLN A 104 -21.91 0.56 10.72
N ARG A 105 -22.79 1.48 11.12
CA ARG A 105 -23.92 1.92 10.31
C ARG A 105 -23.47 2.61 9.01
N ILE A 106 -22.41 3.42 9.07
CA ILE A 106 -21.81 4.06 7.91
C ILE A 106 -21.21 3.01 6.96
N GLN A 107 -20.51 2.00 7.47
CA GLN A 107 -19.97 0.90 6.65
C GLN A 107 -21.08 0.14 5.92
N GLU A 108 -22.19 -0.13 6.60
CA GLU A 108 -23.38 -0.74 6.01
C GLU A 108 -23.99 0.13 4.90
N GLN A 109 -24.09 1.44 5.13
CA GLN A 109 -24.57 2.39 4.13
C GLN A 109 -23.64 2.45 2.91
N ILE A 110 -22.32 2.45 3.12
CA ILE A 110 -21.33 2.35 2.05
C ILE A 110 -21.60 1.09 1.23
N ARG A 111 -21.67 -0.09 1.87
CA ARG A 111 -21.93 -1.36 1.20
C ARG A 111 -23.21 -1.31 0.35
N ASN A 112 -24.33 -0.89 0.93
CA ASN A 112 -25.60 -0.81 0.22
C ASN A 112 -25.55 0.15 -0.97
N TYR A 113 -24.91 1.32 -0.80
CA TYR A 113 -24.70 2.26 -1.90
C TYR A 113 -23.91 1.64 -3.05
N LEU A 114 -22.82 0.91 -2.75
CA LEU A 114 -22.00 0.25 -3.76
C LEU A 114 -22.75 -0.86 -4.51
N ILE A 115 -23.61 -1.59 -3.80
CA ILE A 115 -24.50 -2.61 -4.38
C ILE A 115 -25.53 -1.95 -5.31
N GLU A 116 -26.26 -0.96 -4.81
CA GLU A 116 -27.34 -0.29 -5.55
C GLU A 116 -26.83 0.41 -6.82
N LYS A 117 -25.68 1.07 -6.75
CA LYS A 117 -25.08 1.76 -7.91
C LYS A 117 -24.26 0.83 -8.80
N ASN A 118 -24.07 -0.42 -8.39
CA ASN A 118 -23.20 -1.39 -9.03
C ASN A 118 -21.79 -0.84 -9.32
N ILE A 119 -21.22 -0.16 -8.33
CA ILE A 119 -19.86 0.40 -8.39
C ILE A 119 -18.95 -0.30 -7.39
N ARG A 120 -17.65 -0.05 -7.54
CA ARG A 120 -16.60 -0.50 -6.63
C ARG A 120 -15.74 0.67 -6.19
N ILE A 121 -15.07 0.51 -5.06
CA ILE A 121 -14.10 1.47 -4.54
C ILE A 121 -12.70 0.86 -4.63
N LEU A 122 -11.75 1.66 -5.10
CA LEU A 122 -10.32 1.41 -4.90
C LEU A 122 -9.79 2.42 -3.88
N LEU A 123 -9.60 2.00 -2.64
CA LEU A 123 -8.96 2.82 -1.61
C LEU A 123 -7.45 2.69 -1.73
N ILE A 124 -6.76 3.80 -1.96
CA ILE A 124 -5.32 3.87 -2.14
C ILE A 124 -4.73 4.63 -0.95
N ILE A 125 -3.86 3.97 -0.19
CA ILE A 125 -3.12 4.61 0.90
C ILE A 125 -1.65 4.70 0.45
N ASP A 126 -1.24 5.88 0.01
CA ASP A 126 0.14 6.18 -0.35
C ASP A 126 0.96 6.55 0.89
N GLN A 127 2.25 6.22 0.83
CA GLN A 127 3.18 6.29 1.95
C GLN A 127 2.66 5.54 3.19
N ALA A 128 2.01 4.40 2.98
CA ALA A 128 1.41 3.58 4.02
C ALA A 128 2.44 3.11 5.08
N GLU A 129 3.75 3.18 4.81
CA GLU A 129 4.76 2.93 5.84
C GLU A 129 4.70 3.95 7.01
N GLN A 130 4.06 5.09 6.79
CA GLN A 130 3.84 6.14 7.80
C GLN A 130 2.46 6.02 8.49
N ALA A 131 1.61 5.08 8.04
CA ALA A 131 0.32 4.82 8.66
C ALA A 131 0.51 4.17 10.03
N PHE A 132 -0.36 4.53 10.99
CA PHE A 132 -0.44 3.79 12.24
C PHE A 132 -1.05 2.40 11.98
N LEU A 133 -0.44 1.36 12.56
CA LEU A 133 -0.93 -0.02 12.44
C LEU A 133 -2.41 -0.13 12.84
N ALA A 134 -2.83 0.53 13.92
CA ALA A 134 -4.22 0.54 14.38
C ALA A 134 -5.19 1.12 13.33
N MET A 135 -4.76 2.08 12.51
CA MET A 135 -5.57 2.60 11.40
C MET A 135 -5.67 1.54 10.29
N LEU A 136 -4.55 0.93 9.89
CA LEU A 136 -4.53 -0.12 8.86
C LEU A 136 -5.37 -1.33 9.25
N GLU A 137 -5.33 -1.75 10.52
CA GLU A 137 -6.18 -2.83 11.05
C GLU A 137 -7.67 -2.51 10.86
N ARG A 138 -8.10 -1.29 11.22
CA ARG A 138 -9.49 -0.88 11.08
C ARG A 138 -9.90 -0.75 9.61
N VAL A 139 -9.03 -0.25 8.73
CA VAL A 139 -9.26 -0.24 7.28
C VAL A 139 -9.39 -1.66 6.73
N ARG A 140 -8.55 -2.60 7.18
CA ARG A 140 -8.62 -4.01 6.78
C ARG A 140 -9.92 -4.69 7.28
N LYS A 141 -10.42 -4.35 8.47
CA LYS A 141 -11.75 -4.79 8.95
C LYS A 141 -12.90 -4.20 8.13
N MET A 142 -12.78 -2.93 7.75
CA MET A 142 -13.76 -2.27 6.88
C MET A 142 -13.80 -2.95 5.51
N LEU A 143 -12.66 -3.38 4.97
CA LEU A 143 -12.59 -4.14 3.71
C LEU A 143 -13.43 -5.43 3.78
N ASP A 144 -13.29 -6.22 4.86
CA ASP A 144 -14.11 -7.44 5.08
C ASP A 144 -15.59 -7.08 5.16
N THR A 145 -15.92 -6.09 6.00
CA THR A 145 -17.30 -5.66 6.24
C THR A 145 -17.99 -5.18 4.96
N VAL A 146 -17.30 -4.41 4.11
CA VAL A 146 -17.90 -3.85 2.89
C VAL A 146 -18.00 -4.89 1.78
N ASN A 147 -17.10 -5.87 1.74
CA ASN A 147 -17.10 -6.90 0.69
C ASN A 147 -18.14 -7.99 0.94
N ASP A 148 -18.20 -8.59 2.13
CA ASP A 148 -19.25 -9.54 2.53
C ASP A 148 -19.68 -10.52 1.41
N GLY A 149 -18.70 -11.28 0.91
CA GLY A 149 -18.90 -12.26 -0.18
C GLY A 149 -18.79 -11.73 -1.61
N ALA A 150 -18.66 -10.42 -1.85
CA ALA A 150 -18.42 -9.83 -3.16
C ALA A 150 -17.43 -8.66 -3.12
N VAL A 151 -16.50 -8.57 -4.07
CA VAL A 151 -15.49 -7.51 -4.05
C VAL A 151 -16.09 -6.17 -4.49
N ARG A 152 -16.45 -5.34 -3.50
CA ARG A 152 -16.98 -3.98 -3.65
C ARG A 152 -15.97 -2.92 -3.28
N MET A 153 -15.07 -3.23 -2.38
CA MET A 153 -13.95 -2.41 -1.95
C MET A 153 -12.66 -3.18 -2.18
N GLN A 154 -11.67 -2.48 -2.72
CA GLN A 154 -10.30 -2.95 -2.88
C GLN A 154 -9.37 -1.97 -2.14
N LEU A 155 -8.32 -2.50 -1.53
CA LEU A 155 -7.33 -1.72 -0.80
C LEU A 155 -5.96 -1.88 -1.45
N LEU A 156 -5.40 -0.76 -1.92
CA LEU A 156 -4.05 -0.67 -2.45
C LEU A 156 -3.16 0.11 -1.47
N LEU A 157 -2.30 -0.60 -0.75
CA LEU A 157 -1.28 0.02 0.10
C LEU A 157 -0.03 0.28 -0.72
N VAL A 158 0.45 1.53 -0.72
CA VAL A 158 1.67 1.90 -1.43
C VAL A 158 2.67 2.48 -0.45
N GLY A 159 3.92 2.03 -0.54
CA GLY A 159 4.95 2.53 0.35
C GLY A 159 6.36 2.07 0.03
N LYS A 160 7.27 2.32 0.97
CA LYS A 160 8.63 1.77 0.97
C LYS A 160 8.62 0.28 1.32
N GLU A 161 9.74 -0.40 1.13
CA GLU A 161 9.90 -1.83 1.45
C GLU A 161 9.59 -2.14 2.91
N ILE A 162 9.88 -1.20 3.81
CA ILE A 162 9.56 -1.30 5.24
C ILE A 162 8.06 -1.45 5.53
N LEU A 163 7.19 -1.06 4.57
CA LEU A 163 5.75 -1.30 4.65
C LEU A 163 5.43 -2.79 4.87
N LEU A 164 6.16 -3.71 4.23
CA LEU A 164 5.92 -5.15 4.38
C LEU A 164 6.13 -5.61 5.82
N THR A 165 7.12 -5.04 6.51
CA THR A 165 7.37 -5.30 7.93
C THR A 165 6.29 -4.64 8.79
N ASN A 166 5.86 -3.42 8.45
CA ASN A 166 4.86 -2.68 9.22
C ASN A 166 3.48 -3.36 9.19
N ILE A 167 3.13 -4.04 8.10
CA ILE A 167 1.85 -4.77 7.97
C ILE A 167 1.93 -6.23 8.38
N GLU A 168 3.12 -6.77 8.67
CA GLU A 168 3.27 -8.15 9.17
C GLU A 168 2.38 -8.43 10.39
N PRO A 169 2.25 -7.54 11.39
CA PRO A 169 1.38 -7.79 12.54
C PRO A 169 -0.10 -7.95 12.21
N LEU A 170 -0.57 -7.51 11.02
CA LEU A 170 -1.94 -7.75 10.58
C LEU A 170 -2.27 -9.24 10.54
N CYS A 171 -1.29 -10.13 10.33
CA CYS A 171 -1.54 -11.58 10.35
C CYS A 171 -1.94 -12.14 11.74
N LEU A 172 -1.80 -11.34 12.80
CA LEU A 172 -2.21 -11.71 14.16
C LEU A 172 -3.69 -11.38 14.43
N VAL A 173 -4.29 -10.55 13.58
CA VAL A 173 -5.70 -10.16 13.67
C VAL A 173 -6.53 -11.17 12.86
N GLN A 174 -7.73 -11.48 13.35
CA GLN A 174 -8.67 -12.33 12.62
C GLN A 174 -9.34 -11.50 11.52
N PHE A 175 -9.01 -11.82 10.26
CA PHE A 175 -9.62 -11.30 9.05
C PHE A 175 -10.22 -12.44 8.22
N GLU A 176 -11.08 -12.10 7.27
CA GLU A 176 -11.49 -13.06 6.25
C GLU A 176 -10.29 -13.43 5.36
N ASP A 177 -10.25 -14.69 4.90
CA ASP A 177 -9.24 -15.15 3.95
C ASP A 177 -9.62 -14.62 2.55
N ILE A 178 -8.83 -13.68 2.06
CA ILE A 178 -9.07 -12.99 0.80
C ILE A 178 -7.85 -13.12 -0.12
N ASP A 179 -8.06 -12.89 -1.42
CA ASP A 179 -6.95 -12.85 -2.37
C ASP A 179 -6.09 -11.59 -2.16
N GLU A 180 -4.77 -11.78 -2.14
CA GLU A 180 -3.81 -10.71 -1.94
C GLU A 180 -2.71 -10.72 -3.03
N ARG A 181 -2.28 -9.54 -3.48
CA ARG A 181 -1.19 -9.41 -4.48
C ARG A 181 -0.14 -8.41 -4.05
N TYR A 182 1.14 -8.78 -4.24
CA TYR A 182 2.28 -7.97 -3.85
C TYR A 182 3.16 -7.67 -5.04
N PHE A 183 3.48 -6.38 -5.20
CA PHE A 183 4.26 -5.84 -6.29
C PHE A 183 5.43 -5.03 -5.76
N THR A 184 6.56 -5.06 -6.46
CA THR A 184 7.73 -4.23 -6.13
C THR A 184 8.16 -3.45 -7.36
N LEU A 185 8.22 -2.13 -7.23
CA LEU A 185 8.67 -1.20 -8.24
C LEU A 185 10.18 -0.93 -8.04
N PRO A 186 11.06 -1.26 -9.00
CA PRO A 186 12.49 -0.97 -8.90
C PRO A 186 12.78 0.54 -8.98
N LEU A 187 13.96 0.95 -8.49
CA LEU A 187 14.47 2.33 -8.60
C LEU A 187 14.52 2.79 -10.07
N LEU A 188 14.40 4.10 -10.25
CA LEU A 188 14.77 4.77 -11.49
C LEU A 188 16.30 4.84 -11.53
N THR A 189 16.94 3.96 -12.28
CA THR A 189 18.35 4.13 -12.63
C THR A 189 18.43 4.68 -14.04
N GLU A 190 18.98 5.90 -14.16
CA GLU A 190 19.32 6.55 -15.44
C GLU A 190 20.35 5.73 -16.25
N ASP A 191 21.08 4.83 -15.60
CA ASP A 191 22.08 3.98 -16.22
C ASP A 191 21.64 2.52 -16.27
N SER A 192 21.12 2.11 -17.42
CA SER A 192 21.39 0.77 -17.95
C SER A 192 21.29 0.81 -19.47
N PRO A 193 22.40 1.06 -20.20
CA PRO A 193 22.47 0.62 -21.58
C PRO A 193 22.30 -0.90 -21.55
N ALA A 194 21.53 -1.42 -22.50
CA ALA A 194 21.33 -2.84 -22.72
C ALA A 194 22.62 -3.66 -22.51
N GLN A 195 22.75 -4.30 -21.34
CA GLN A 195 23.75 -5.35 -21.12
C GLN A 195 23.01 -6.66 -20.89
N SER A 196 23.04 -7.45 -21.96
CA SER A 196 23.03 -8.92 -22.01
C SER A 196 22.46 -9.68 -20.80
N GLY A 197 21.32 -10.31 -21.02
CA GLY A 197 21.19 -11.74 -20.72
C GLY A 197 20.99 -12.18 -19.26
N GLN A 198 20.59 -11.30 -18.35
CA GLN A 198 20.06 -11.72 -17.05
C GLN A 198 18.60 -11.28 -16.91
N PRO A 199 17.65 -12.18 -16.62
CA PRO A 199 16.27 -11.79 -16.38
C PRO A 199 16.26 -10.85 -15.17
N ALA A 200 15.90 -9.58 -15.40
CA ALA A 200 15.50 -8.66 -14.36
C ALA A 200 14.60 -9.44 -13.40
N ALA A 201 15.03 -9.54 -12.13
CA ALA A 201 14.48 -10.50 -11.18
C ALA A 201 12.96 -10.35 -11.07
N ARG A 202 12.24 -11.16 -11.85
CA ARG A 202 10.81 -11.39 -11.78
C ARG A 202 10.54 -12.08 -10.45
N LYS A 203 10.37 -11.30 -9.39
CA LYS A 203 9.61 -11.72 -8.22
C LYS A 203 8.22 -11.12 -8.35
N ILE A 204 7.42 -11.72 -9.22
CA ILE A 204 5.97 -11.75 -8.98
C ILE A 204 5.84 -12.60 -7.72
N LEU A 205 5.75 -11.94 -6.57
CA LEU A 205 5.38 -12.61 -5.33
C LEU A 205 3.88 -12.92 -5.45
N THR A 206 3.56 -14.06 -6.04
CA THR A 206 2.28 -14.72 -5.83
C THR A 206 2.16 -15.01 -4.32
N ALA A 207 1.43 -14.18 -3.58
CA ALA A 207 1.03 -14.45 -2.20
C ALA A 207 -0.19 -15.39 -2.25
N PHE A 208 -0.32 -16.51 -1.54
CA PHE A 208 -0.03 -16.90 -0.16
C PHE A 208 -0.91 -16.17 0.87
N SER A 209 -1.96 -16.88 1.31
CA SER A 209 -2.84 -16.58 2.45
C SER A 209 -2.09 -16.04 3.68
N ALA A 210 -2.73 -15.11 4.39
CA ALA A 210 -2.25 -14.37 5.56
C ALA A 210 -1.58 -15.25 6.64
N ALA A 211 -1.96 -16.52 6.76
CA ALA A 211 -1.32 -17.49 7.66
C ALA A 211 0.15 -17.84 7.30
N LYS A 212 0.62 -17.45 6.10
CA LYS A 212 1.95 -17.80 5.56
C LYS A 212 2.91 -16.61 5.47
N LEU A 213 2.43 -15.37 5.64
CA LEU A 213 3.23 -14.14 5.63
C LEU A 213 4.33 -14.18 6.72
N GLY A 214 4.00 -14.61 7.94
CA GLY A 214 4.94 -14.74 9.05
C GLY A 214 6.00 -15.85 8.91
N ARG A 215 5.83 -16.82 7.99
CA ARG A 215 6.80 -17.91 7.78
C ARG A 215 7.89 -17.59 6.75
N ARG A 216 7.70 -16.61 5.86
CA ARG A 216 8.72 -16.24 4.84
C ARG A 216 9.41 -14.92 5.10
N LEU A 217 8.85 -14.00 5.89
CA LEU A 217 9.54 -12.76 6.27
C LEU A 217 10.84 -13.04 7.06
N LYS A 218 10.89 -14.10 7.88
CA LYS A 218 12.14 -14.56 8.53
C LYS A 218 13.27 -14.94 7.55
N ASN A 219 12.96 -15.26 6.30
CA ASN A 219 13.94 -15.68 5.29
C ASN A 219 14.17 -14.63 4.19
N ALA A 220 13.51 -13.47 4.24
CA ALA A 220 13.54 -12.46 3.18
C ALA A 220 14.12 -11.10 3.62
N LEU A 221 14.35 -10.86 4.92
CA LEU A 221 15.15 -9.71 5.35
C LEU A 221 16.65 -10.00 5.17
N PRO A 222 17.44 -9.11 4.54
CA PRO A 222 18.88 -9.15 4.72
C PRO A 222 19.19 -9.00 6.22
N ALA A 223 20.09 -9.85 6.72
CA ALA A 223 20.50 -9.84 8.12
C ALA A 223 20.85 -8.40 8.55
N PRO A 224 20.46 -7.97 9.77
CA PRO A 224 20.75 -6.63 10.23
C PRO A 224 22.28 -6.38 10.16
N PRO A 225 22.72 -5.17 9.77
CA PRO A 225 24.13 -4.84 9.71
C PRO A 225 24.74 -5.11 11.10
N ARG A 226 25.79 -5.93 11.12
CA ARG A 226 26.52 -6.23 12.37
C ARG A 226 27.07 -4.91 12.90
N LEU A 227 26.56 -4.47 14.05
CA LEU A 227 27.12 -3.34 14.77
C LEU A 227 28.61 -3.61 15.05
N PRO A 228 29.51 -2.62 14.89
CA PRO A 228 30.92 -2.80 15.21
C PRO A 228 31.05 -3.11 16.70
N THR A 229 31.63 -4.28 17.00
CA THR A 229 31.96 -4.69 18.36
C THR A 229 33.11 -3.81 18.86
N PHE A 230 32.81 -2.85 19.72
CA PHE A 230 33.85 -2.13 20.46
C PHE A 230 34.52 -3.09 21.46
N PRO A 231 35.87 -3.19 21.48
CA PRO A 231 36.57 -4.01 22.46
C PRO A 231 36.33 -3.45 23.86
N ARG A 232 35.75 -4.29 24.75
CA ARG A 232 35.66 -3.98 26.18
C ARG A 232 37.07 -3.83 26.74
N LYS A 233 37.42 -2.63 27.22
CA LYS A 233 38.61 -2.43 28.05
C LYS A 233 38.42 -3.22 29.36
N HIS A 234 39.32 -4.16 29.62
CA HIS A 234 39.43 -4.81 30.93
C HIS A 234 39.88 -3.80 31.99
N PRO A 235 39.28 -3.78 33.20
CA PRO A 235 39.84 -3.02 34.30
C PRO A 235 41.12 -3.70 34.82
N ALA A 236 42.13 -2.88 35.10
CA ALA A 236 43.41 -3.28 35.66
C ALA A 236 43.24 -3.97 37.02
N LYS A 237 43.92 -5.09 37.22
CA LYS A 237 44.06 -5.75 38.52
C LYS A 237 44.91 -4.87 39.43
N GLN A 238 44.40 -4.58 40.64
CA GLN A 238 45.18 -4.09 41.77
C GLN A 238 45.93 -5.29 42.38
N GLU A 239 47.26 -5.16 42.52
CA GLU A 239 48.09 -6.04 43.35
C GLU A 239 48.00 -5.61 44.83
N PRO A 240 47.97 -6.55 45.79
CA PRO A 240 48.30 -6.25 47.17
C PRO A 240 49.72 -6.74 47.52
N LEU A 241 50.37 -5.99 48.41
CA LEU A 241 51.55 -6.39 49.18
C LEU A 241 51.14 -7.30 50.35
#